data_AF-X0YD08-F1
#
_entry.id   AF-X0YD08-F1
#
_cell.length_a   1.000
_cell.length_b   1.000
_cell.length_c   1.000
_cell.angle_alpha   90.00
_cell.angle_beta   90.00
_cell.angle_gamma   90.00
#
_symmetry.space_group_name_H-M   'P 1'
#
loop_
_entity.id
_entity.type
_entity.pdbx_description
1 polymer ?
#
loop_
_entity_poly.entity_id
_entity_poly.type
_entity_poly.pdbx_seq_one_letter_code
_entity_poly.pdbx_strand_id
1 'polypeptide(L)'
;GWPAPAQVEPYEEPLLPDVISTQDIEMRARYVRQWPEDDGTLVLMFTGGFRLNMGRRQLSANDAVVWIRPKRSEPEGRKYYELTVYLSGSAEVREPGGTTTEDNVLLVSNLRTHGRVIKYHDAHSPEVMTGAALYQRARRDRARIEAEQAALPAEEAPVE
;
A
#
# COMPACT_ATOMS: atom_id res chain seq x y z
N GLY A 1 -18.39 5.86 -51.67
CA GLY A 1 -17.96 6.22 -50.30
C GLY A 1 -17.30 5.00 -49.72
N TRP A 2 -16.07 5.13 -49.23
CA TRP A 2 -15.41 4.04 -48.51
C TRP A 2 -16.18 3.73 -47.22
N PRO A 3 -16.27 2.45 -46.79
CA PRO A 3 -16.76 2.15 -45.45
C PRO A 3 -15.76 2.70 -44.43
N ALA A 4 -16.27 3.21 -43.30
CA ALA A 4 -15.44 3.62 -42.18
C ALA A 4 -14.61 2.42 -41.69
N PRO A 5 -13.32 2.59 -41.36
CA PRO A 5 -12.53 1.51 -40.79
C PRO A 5 -13.15 1.09 -39.45
N ALA A 6 -13.19 -0.23 -39.20
CA ALA A 6 -13.64 -0.79 -37.94
C ALA A 6 -12.84 -0.18 -36.79
N GLN A 7 -13.54 0.35 -35.78
CA GLN A 7 -12.92 0.69 -34.50
C GLN A 7 -12.58 -0.63 -33.82
N VAL A 8 -11.32 -1.06 -33.95
CA VAL A 8 -10.78 -2.10 -33.08
C VAL A 8 -10.64 -1.43 -31.71
N GLU A 9 -11.56 -1.75 -30.80
CA GLU A 9 -11.41 -1.47 -29.37
C GLU A 9 -9.98 -1.89 -28.99
N PRO A 10 -9.12 -0.99 -28.51
CA PRO A 10 -7.74 -1.34 -28.22
C PRO A 10 -7.77 -2.20 -26.97
N TYR A 11 -7.82 -3.52 -27.18
CA TYR A 11 -7.61 -4.58 -26.20
C TYR A 11 -8.38 -4.39 -24.88
N GLU A 12 -9.33 -5.27 -24.62
CA GLU A 12 -9.57 -5.71 -23.25
C GLU A 12 -8.26 -6.35 -22.75
N GLU A 13 -7.27 -5.53 -22.40
CA GLU A 13 -6.32 -5.90 -21.39
C GLU A 13 -7.20 -6.33 -20.20
N PRO A 14 -7.13 -7.58 -19.74
CA PRO A 14 -7.80 -7.94 -18.49
C PRO A 14 -7.43 -6.85 -17.49
N LEU A 15 -8.42 -6.29 -16.79
CA LEU A 15 -8.29 -5.18 -15.82
C LEU A 15 -7.25 -5.55 -14.76
N LEU A 16 -6.00 -5.38 -15.17
CA LEU A 16 -4.70 -5.80 -14.67
C LEU A 16 -4.67 -7.12 -13.86
N PRO A 17 -3.83 -8.13 -14.22
CA PRO A 17 -3.38 -9.04 -13.17
C PRO A 17 -2.78 -8.20 -12.04
N ASP A 18 -2.81 -8.71 -10.81
CA ASP A 18 -2.13 -8.17 -9.63
C ASP A 18 -0.62 -7.95 -9.93
N VAL A 19 -0.26 -6.91 -10.69
CA VAL A 19 1.11 -6.73 -11.16
C VAL A 19 1.93 -6.27 -9.98
N ILE A 20 2.73 -7.20 -9.45
CA ILE A 20 3.79 -6.88 -8.51
C ILE A 20 4.76 -5.95 -9.25
N SER A 21 4.82 -4.70 -8.82
CA SER A 21 5.66 -3.70 -9.46
C SER A 21 7.14 -4.05 -9.37
N THR A 22 7.95 -3.55 -10.30
CA THR A 22 9.42 -3.61 -10.21
C THR A 22 10.02 -2.35 -9.56
N GLN A 23 9.21 -1.34 -9.25
CA GLN A 23 9.65 -0.08 -8.68
C GLN A 23 10.06 -0.21 -7.21
N ASP A 24 11.14 0.44 -6.82
CA ASP A 24 11.50 0.57 -5.41
C ASP A 24 10.41 1.33 -4.64
N ILE A 25 10.26 0.99 -3.36
CA ILE A 25 9.44 1.75 -2.41
C ILE A 25 10.39 2.52 -1.51
N GLU A 26 10.31 3.85 -1.58
CA GLU A 26 11.14 4.75 -0.78
C GLU A 26 10.27 5.46 0.25
N MET A 27 10.62 5.34 1.52
CA MET A 27 9.91 5.97 2.64
C MET A 27 10.80 6.97 3.37
N ARG A 28 10.23 8.10 3.77
CA ARG A 28 10.92 9.15 4.52
C ARG A 28 10.04 9.73 5.62
N ALA A 29 10.61 9.95 6.81
CA ALA A 29 10.07 10.84 7.83
C ALA A 29 11.19 11.30 8.77
N ARG A 30 10.84 12.15 9.74
CA ARG A 30 11.80 12.60 10.77
C ARG A 30 12.20 11.48 11.72
N TYR A 31 11.23 10.70 12.20
CA TYR A 31 11.46 9.62 13.16
C TYR A 31 10.87 8.31 12.66
N VAL A 32 11.59 7.21 12.92
CA VAL A 32 11.12 5.86 12.61
C VAL A 32 11.37 4.92 13.77
N ARG A 33 10.34 4.16 14.12
CA ARG A 33 10.44 3.01 15.02
C ARG A 33 10.03 1.77 14.27
N GLN A 34 10.67 0.65 14.56
CA GLN A 34 10.41 -0.60 13.84
C GLN A 34 10.47 -1.81 14.76
N TRP A 35 9.61 -2.79 14.50
CA TRP A 35 9.60 -4.07 15.20
C TRP A 35 8.97 -5.16 14.33
N PRO A 36 9.37 -6.42 14.51
CA PRO A 36 8.70 -7.55 13.87
C PRO A 36 7.39 -7.91 14.61
N GLU A 37 6.42 -8.43 13.88
CA GLU A 37 5.27 -9.19 14.40
C GLU A 37 5.54 -10.71 14.24
N ASP A 38 4.74 -11.54 14.93
CA ASP A 38 4.93 -13.00 15.01
C ASP A 38 4.85 -13.70 13.65
N ASP A 39 4.13 -13.14 12.68
CA ASP A 39 3.98 -13.66 11.32
C ASP A 39 5.14 -13.27 10.37
N GLY A 40 6.17 -12.60 10.89
CA GLY A 40 7.30 -12.09 10.11
C GLY A 40 7.01 -10.75 9.41
N THR A 41 5.85 -10.13 9.64
CA THR A 41 5.58 -8.76 9.20
C THR A 41 6.55 -7.80 9.91
N LEU A 42 7.21 -6.92 9.15
CA LEU A 42 7.95 -5.80 9.72
C LEU A 42 7.02 -4.60 9.83
N VAL A 43 6.83 -4.09 11.04
CA VAL A 43 6.09 -2.85 11.30
C VAL A 43 7.06 -1.69 11.35
N LEU A 44 6.69 -0.60 10.69
CA LEU A 44 7.36 0.69 10.78
C LEU A 44 6.35 1.75 11.21
N MET A 45 6.67 2.50 12.26
CA MET A 45 5.90 3.66 12.69
C MET A 45 6.71 4.93 12.41
N PHE A 46 6.20 5.76 11.52
CA PHE A 46 6.81 7.02 11.09
C PHE A 46 6.09 8.20 11.74
N THR A 47 6.86 9.16 12.26
CA THR A 47 6.30 10.44 12.73
C THR A 47 7.10 11.64 12.22
N GLY A 48 6.39 12.75 12.05
CA GLY A 48 6.98 14.03 11.66
C GLY A 48 7.20 14.18 10.15
N GLY A 49 6.14 14.03 9.37
CA GLY A 49 6.11 14.27 7.92
C GLY A 49 6.49 13.04 7.12
N PHE A 50 5.57 12.09 7.02
CA PHE A 50 5.73 10.87 6.23
C PHE A 50 5.54 11.14 4.74
N ARG A 51 6.45 10.57 3.94
CA ARG A 51 6.30 10.45 2.49
C ARG A 51 6.74 9.06 2.03
N LEU A 52 5.98 8.48 1.11
CA LEU A 52 6.32 7.26 0.40
C LEU A 52 6.21 7.49 -1.11
N ASN A 53 7.23 7.09 -1.85
CA ASN A 53 7.23 7.09 -3.30
C ASN A 53 7.35 5.66 -3.84
N MET A 54 6.59 5.36 -4.88
CA MET A 54 6.66 4.11 -5.65
C MET A 54 6.44 4.44 -7.12
N GLY A 55 7.53 4.65 -7.85
CA GLY A 55 7.49 5.23 -9.20
C GLY A 55 6.79 6.60 -9.18
N ARG A 56 5.64 6.71 -9.87
CA ARG A 56 4.82 7.93 -9.93
C ARG A 56 3.75 8.03 -8.85
N ARG A 57 3.47 6.94 -8.11
CA ARG A 57 2.52 6.97 -6.99
C ARG A 57 3.21 7.58 -5.77
N GLN A 58 2.53 8.50 -5.10
CA GLN A 58 3.03 9.19 -3.91
C GLN A 58 2.00 9.13 -2.80
N LEU A 59 2.45 8.84 -1.58
CA LEU A 59 1.64 8.87 -0.37
C LEU A 59 2.29 9.86 0.60
N SER A 60 1.49 10.67 1.29
CA SER A 60 2.00 11.56 2.33
C SER A 60 1.03 11.75 3.49
N ALA A 61 1.56 12.05 4.67
CA ALA A 61 0.80 12.37 5.87
C ALA A 61 1.72 12.97 6.95
N ASN A 62 1.15 13.44 8.05
CA ASN A 62 1.92 13.82 9.23
C ASN A 62 2.61 12.59 9.86
N ASP A 63 1.85 11.50 10.04
CA ASP A 63 2.32 10.25 10.62
C ASP A 63 1.84 9.05 9.81
N ALA A 64 2.56 7.92 9.91
CA ALA A 64 2.15 6.69 9.24
C ALA A 64 2.54 5.41 10.00
N VAL A 65 1.78 4.35 9.78
CA VAL A 65 2.15 2.98 10.15
C VAL A 65 2.20 2.12 8.89
N VAL A 66 3.31 1.43 8.69
CA VAL A 66 3.53 0.57 7.53
C VAL A 66 3.76 -0.85 7.99
N TRP A 67 2.97 -1.78 7.47
CA TRP A 67 3.19 -3.22 7.63
C TRP A 67 3.80 -3.75 6.34
N ILE A 68 4.97 -4.39 6.44
CA ILE A 68 5.69 -4.98 5.31
C ILE A 68 5.69 -6.48 5.47
N ARG A 69 5.01 -7.18 4.56
CA ARG A 69 4.91 -8.64 4.53
C ARG A 69 5.78 -9.21 3.41
N PRO A 70 6.75 -10.09 3.70
CA PRO A 70 7.39 -10.86 2.66
C PRO A 70 6.42 -11.91 2.10
N LYS A 71 6.32 -12.00 0.79
CA LYS A 71 5.49 -12.98 0.07
C LYS A 71 6.31 -13.62 -1.06
N ARG A 72 5.77 -14.66 -1.69
CA ARG A 72 6.34 -15.30 -2.88
C ARG A 72 5.29 -15.32 -3.99
N SER A 73 5.67 -14.91 -5.19
CA SER A 73 4.79 -14.99 -6.35
C SER A 73 4.63 -16.43 -6.80
N GLU A 74 3.50 -16.76 -7.41
CA GLU A 74 3.29 -18.03 -8.11
C GLU A 74 3.40 -17.81 -9.62
N PRO A 75 3.86 -18.83 -10.39
CA PRO A 75 4.43 -20.12 -9.96
C PRO A 75 5.93 -20.04 -9.61
N GLU A 76 6.59 -18.92 -9.92
CA GLU A 76 8.05 -18.79 -9.92
C GLU A 76 8.68 -18.77 -8.51
N GLY A 77 7.89 -18.59 -7.46
CA GLY A 77 8.35 -18.52 -6.08
C GLY A 77 9.18 -17.28 -5.76
N ARG A 78 9.20 -16.27 -6.64
CA ARG A 78 10.04 -15.07 -6.48
C ARG A 78 9.56 -14.25 -5.30
N LYS A 79 10.49 -13.90 -4.39
CA LYS A 79 10.18 -13.05 -3.24
C LYS A 79 9.70 -11.66 -3.72
N TYR A 80 8.65 -11.18 -3.08
CA TYR A 80 8.19 -9.79 -3.18
C TYR A 80 7.78 -9.28 -1.80
N TYR A 81 7.55 -7.97 -1.69
CA TYR A 81 7.00 -7.35 -0.51
C TYR A 81 5.60 -6.82 -0.79
N GLU A 82 4.68 -7.09 0.11
CA GLU A 82 3.35 -6.51 0.15
C GLU A 82 3.27 -5.54 1.33
N LEU A 83 2.87 -4.31 1.04
CA LEU A 83 2.76 -3.24 2.01
C LEU A 83 1.30 -2.85 2.24
N THR A 84 1.00 -2.58 3.51
CA THR A 84 -0.20 -1.84 3.92
C THR A 84 0.26 -0.59 4.66
N VAL A 85 -0.27 0.57 4.29
CA VAL A 85 0.13 1.88 4.79
C VAL A 85 -1.08 2.59 5.37
N TYR A 86 -1.07 2.80 6.68
CA TYR A 86 -2.02 3.66 7.36
C TYR A 86 -1.43 5.08 7.45
N LEU A 87 -2.11 6.05 6.87
CA LEU A 87 -1.76 7.47 6.82
C LEU A 87 -2.64 8.24 7.80
N SER A 88 -2.05 9.15 8.59
CA SER A 88 -2.77 9.91 9.61
C SER A 88 -2.33 11.36 9.68
N GLY A 89 -3.31 12.25 9.67
CA GLY A 89 -3.15 13.70 9.67
C GLY A 89 -2.73 14.21 8.30
N SER A 90 -3.64 14.91 7.62
CA SER A 90 -3.41 15.42 6.26
C SER A 90 -2.93 14.32 5.30
N ALA A 91 -3.66 13.20 5.27
CA ALA A 91 -3.33 12.05 4.45
C ALA A 91 -3.66 12.35 2.98
N GLU A 92 -2.70 12.13 2.09
CA GLU A 92 -2.83 12.32 0.65
C GLU A 92 -2.28 11.09 -0.09
N VAL A 93 -3.02 10.62 -1.09
CA VAL A 93 -2.57 9.61 -2.06
C VAL A 93 -2.68 10.21 -3.45
N ARG A 94 -1.56 10.32 -4.15
CA ARG A 94 -1.49 10.75 -5.54
C ARG A 94 -1.17 9.56 -6.44
N GLU A 95 -2.09 9.30 -7.35
CA GLU A 95 -1.99 8.22 -8.33
C GLU A 95 -1.18 8.63 -9.56
N PRO A 96 -0.56 7.67 -10.28
CA PRO A 96 0.18 7.96 -11.52
C PRO A 96 -0.64 8.70 -12.59
N GLY A 97 -1.96 8.49 -12.61
CA GLY A 97 -2.91 9.16 -13.51
C GLY A 97 -3.25 10.61 -13.12
N GLY A 98 -2.70 11.12 -12.01
CA GLY A 98 -2.92 12.48 -11.53
C GLY A 98 -4.09 12.62 -10.55
N THR A 99 -4.86 11.57 -10.30
CA THR A 99 -5.89 11.55 -9.26
C THR A 99 -5.26 11.72 -7.89
N THR A 100 -5.80 12.65 -7.10
CA THR A 100 -5.41 12.87 -5.70
C THR A 100 -6.60 12.53 -4.79
N THR A 101 -6.35 11.71 -3.77
CA THR A 101 -7.30 11.41 -2.69
C THR A 101 -6.77 12.00 -1.40
N GLU A 102 -7.58 12.79 -0.69
CA GLU A 102 -7.22 13.45 0.56
C GLU A 102 -8.24 13.12 1.66
N ASP A 103 -7.75 12.85 2.87
CA ASP A 103 -8.56 12.71 4.07
C ASP A 103 -7.69 12.98 5.31
N ASN A 104 -8.27 13.00 6.50
CA ASN A 104 -7.51 12.97 7.74
C ASN A 104 -6.87 11.60 7.98
N VAL A 105 -7.49 10.51 7.52
CA VAL A 105 -6.97 9.15 7.65
C VAL A 105 -7.23 8.35 6.38
N LEU A 106 -6.20 7.69 5.86
CA LEU A 106 -6.31 6.78 4.71
C LEU A 106 -5.60 5.45 5.00
N LEU A 107 -6.15 4.35 4.51
CA LEU A 107 -5.50 3.04 4.52
C LEU A 107 -5.26 2.59 3.08
N VAL A 108 -3.99 2.46 2.70
CA VAL A 108 -3.59 1.99 1.38
C VAL A 108 -3.04 0.57 1.50
N SER A 109 -3.75 -0.40 0.95
CA SER A 109 -3.36 -1.81 0.93
C SER A 109 -2.85 -2.25 -0.45
N ASN A 110 -2.37 -3.49 -0.54
CA ASN A 110 -1.94 -4.14 -1.79
C ASN A 110 -0.84 -3.41 -2.58
N LEU A 111 0.01 -2.64 -1.89
CA LEU A 111 1.23 -2.07 -2.48
C LEU A 111 2.28 -3.19 -2.62
N ARG A 112 2.41 -3.76 -3.82
CA ARG A 112 3.27 -4.93 -4.08
C ARG A 112 4.50 -4.58 -4.92
N THR A 113 5.68 -4.99 -4.46
CA THR A 113 6.93 -4.75 -5.20
C THR A 113 7.95 -5.90 -5.14
N HIS A 114 8.60 -6.15 -6.27
CA HIS A 114 9.86 -6.91 -6.39
C HIS A 114 11.11 -6.03 -6.22
N GLY A 115 10.93 -4.71 -6.20
CA GLY A 115 11.97 -3.75 -5.92
C GLY A 115 12.40 -3.76 -4.46
N ARG A 116 13.28 -2.82 -4.12
CA ARG A 116 13.81 -2.63 -2.78
C ARG A 116 12.84 -1.81 -1.93
N VAL A 117 12.85 -2.07 -0.63
CA VAL A 117 12.16 -1.23 0.36
C VAL A 117 13.22 -0.40 1.09
N ILE A 118 13.23 0.90 0.84
CA ILE A 118 14.25 1.85 1.27
C ILE A 118 13.64 2.83 2.27
N LYS A 119 14.39 3.12 3.35
CA LYS A 119 13.94 3.97 4.47
C LYS A 119 14.95 5.08 4.72
N TYR A 120 14.48 6.32 4.75
CA TYR A 120 15.26 7.51 5.10
C TYR A 120 14.71 8.10 6.40
N HIS A 121 15.57 8.34 7.39
CA HIS A 121 15.17 8.92 8.67
C HIS A 121 16.30 9.70 9.33
N ASP A 122 15.95 10.71 10.12
CA ASP A 122 16.93 11.51 10.86
C ASP A 122 17.31 10.82 12.18
N ALA A 123 16.35 10.12 12.80
CA ALA A 123 16.57 9.35 14.01
C ALA A 123 15.79 8.04 14.01
N HIS A 124 16.41 7.00 14.56
CA HIS A 124 15.81 5.68 14.75
C HIS A 124 15.88 5.26 16.21
N SER A 125 14.89 4.49 16.67
CA SER A 125 14.94 3.80 17.95
C SER A 125 14.46 2.36 17.78
N PRO A 126 15.17 1.37 18.34
CA PRO A 126 14.77 -0.04 18.27
C PRO A 126 13.63 -0.40 19.24
N GLU A 127 13.20 0.55 20.06
CA GLU A 127 12.17 0.33 21.07
C GLU A 127 10.80 0.08 20.43
N VAL A 128 10.21 -1.04 20.81
CA VAL A 128 8.90 -1.49 20.36
C VAL A 128 7.81 -0.56 20.91
N MET A 129 6.96 -0.03 20.03
CA MET A 129 5.90 0.93 20.39
C MET A 129 4.50 0.36 20.15
N THR A 130 4.30 -0.90 20.52
CA THR A 130 2.98 -1.55 20.39
C THR A 130 1.92 -0.84 21.25
N GLY A 131 2.28 -0.17 22.35
CA GLY A 131 1.34 0.61 23.16
C GLY A 131 1.02 2.02 22.62
N ALA A 132 1.67 2.48 21.56
CA ALA A 132 1.47 3.85 21.07
C ALA A 132 0.06 4.06 20.51
N ALA A 133 -0.55 5.20 20.84
CA ALA A 133 -1.92 5.53 20.42
C ALA A 133 -2.11 5.52 18.90
N LEU A 134 -1.09 5.94 18.15
CA LEU A 134 -1.09 5.88 16.68
C LEU A 134 -1.21 4.44 16.18
N TYR A 135 -0.35 3.54 16.68
CA TYR A 135 -0.34 2.14 16.25
C TYR A 135 -1.61 1.40 16.66
N GLN A 136 -2.12 1.63 17.87
CA GLN A 136 -3.39 1.03 18.32
C GLN A 136 -4.58 1.45 17.46
N ARG A 137 -4.65 2.73 17.09
CA ARG A 137 -5.66 3.25 16.16
C ARG A 137 -5.53 2.60 14.79
N ALA A 138 -4.32 2.57 14.25
CA ALA A 138 -4.03 1.99 12.95
C ALA A 138 -4.42 0.51 12.88
N ARG A 139 -4.12 -0.28 13.94
CA ARG A 139 -4.54 -1.69 14.03
C ARG A 139 -6.05 -1.87 14.02
N ARG A 140 -6.76 -1.08 14.82
CA ARG A 140 -8.22 -1.16 14.91
C ARG A 140 -8.87 -0.81 13.57
N ASP A 141 -8.43 0.27 12.94
CA ASP A 141 -9.04 0.75 11.70
C ASP A 141 -8.72 -0.21 10.54
N ARG A 142 -7.50 -0.75 10.50
CA ARG A 142 -7.12 -1.83 9.56
C ARG A 142 -7.97 -3.08 9.74
N ALA A 143 -8.12 -3.58 10.97
CA ALA A 143 -8.91 -4.79 11.24
C ALA A 143 -10.38 -4.61 10.84
N ARG A 144 -10.93 -3.41 11.06
CA ARG A 144 -12.31 -3.07 10.63
C ARG A 144 -12.45 -3.15 9.11
N ILE A 145 -11.54 -2.53 8.36
CA ILE A 145 -11.59 -2.53 6.89
C ILE A 145 -11.37 -3.93 6.31
N GLU A 146 -10.42 -4.70 6.86
CA GLU A 146 -10.19 -6.09 6.43
C GLU A 146 -11.42 -6.97 6.71
N ALA A 147 -12.12 -6.77 7.83
CA ALA A 147 -13.35 -7.48 8.14
C ALA A 147 -14.51 -7.08 7.22
N GLU A 148 -14.66 -5.79 6.91
CA GLU A 148 -15.66 -5.28 5.96
C GLU A 148 -15.44 -5.87 4.56
N GLN A 149 -14.19 -5.96 4.09
CA GLN A 149 -13.85 -6.57 2.81
C GLN A 149 -14.11 -8.08 2.76
N ALA A 150 -13.84 -8.80 3.85
CA ALA A 150 -14.12 -10.23 3.94
C ALA A 150 -15.62 -10.55 3.99
N ALA A 151 -16.46 -9.58 4.35
CA ALA A 151 -17.91 -9.74 4.47
C ALA A 151 -18.67 -9.41 3.16
N LEU A 152 -18.01 -8.85 2.14
CA LEU A 152 -18.63 -8.62 0.83
C LEU A 152 -18.89 -9.98 0.16
N PRO A 153 -20.14 -10.31 -0.21
CA PRO A 153 -20.42 -11.52 -0.97
C PRO A 153 -19.70 -11.44 -2.31
N ALA A 154 -19.10 -12.55 -2.75
CA ALA A 154 -18.59 -12.68 -4.11
C ALA A 154 -19.76 -12.39 -5.06
N GLU A 155 -19.69 -11.26 -5.76
CA GLU A 155 -20.72 -10.83 -6.70
C GLU A 155 -21.02 -11.98 -7.67
N GLU A 156 -22.30 -12.33 -7.75
CA GLU A 156 -22.83 -13.49 -8.46
C GLU A 156 -22.28 -13.53 -9.89
N ALA A 157 -21.54 -14.60 -10.21
CA ALA A 157 -21.21 -14.91 -11.59
C ALA A 157 -22.53 -14.97 -12.40
N PRO A 158 -22.61 -14.36 -13.58
CA PRO A 158 -23.83 -14.37 -14.36
C PRO A 158 -24.22 -15.82 -14.64
N VAL A 159 -25.42 -16.19 -14.18
CA VAL A 159 -26.10 -17.41 -14.59
C VAL A 159 -26.33 -17.36 -16.09
N GLU A 160 -25.84 -18.41 -16.75
CA GLU A 160 -25.82 -18.68 -18.19
C GLU A 160 -27.19 -18.52 -18.89
#